data_AF-D0KQN8-F1
#
_entry.id   AF-D0KQN8-F1
#
_cell.length_a   1.000
_cell.length_b   1.000
_cell.length_c   1.000
_cell.angle_alpha   90.00
_cell.angle_beta   90.00
_cell.angle_gamma   90.00
#
_symmetry.space_group_name_H-M   'P 1'
#
loop_
_entity.id
_entity.type
_entity.pdbx_description
1 polymer ?
#
loop_
_entity_poly.entity_id
_entity_poly.type
_entity_poly.pdbx_seq_one_letter_code
_entity_poly.pdbx_strand_id
1 'polypeptide(L)'
;MVGSISEAKSSVSGVTDPYCRTEHCEKIHPYRCDKEVGVLGIDVSKDNLITSRGGKYENNLKGYEKILDMKPCTIVLEPTGVYSIKPSQYFKEKGIRVLQVSPNVLSREKDFREKKTDFYDAEKLENMVDKAKEYEYNVLRELVTLYLFLKDMEVKQKNRLKRALFLVSDNDKINKERLERLASGDFAQEVLYQLEYTPIVLEEVKILAKALFETQEKLKEVKEMIESQVPEDHVLLTIPGVGKLAAGIIIGVVGDIRRFPKPESFVAYCGLDPVVERSGKAVVSKGISRRGNKYLRSLFYFLAQMNCSKNPTLLRFYESHRNRLHGRKLYTALARKLAKVVWSVWYNNKPYEPK
;
A
#
# COMPACT_ATOMS: atom_id res chain seq x y z
N MET A 1 62.03 -15.45 30.74
CA MET A 1 61.44 -14.95 32.00
C MET A 1 60.98 -13.52 31.78
N VAL A 2 59.70 -13.30 32.07
CA VAL A 2 58.98 -12.09 32.52
C VAL A 2 59.71 -10.72 32.52
N GLY A 3 58.98 -9.73 31.99
CA GLY A 3 58.97 -8.31 32.43
C GLY A 3 59.71 -7.34 31.50
N SER A 4 59.26 -6.13 31.18
CA SER A 4 58.07 -5.36 31.56
C SER A 4 58.12 -3.98 30.84
N ILE A 5 56.95 -3.53 30.33
CA ILE A 5 56.41 -2.15 30.36
C ILE A 5 57.17 -1.01 29.63
N SER A 6 56.49 -0.37 28.65
CA SER A 6 56.10 1.05 28.76
C SER A 6 55.15 1.50 27.63
N GLU A 7 53.91 1.77 28.03
CA GLU A 7 52.93 2.79 27.59
C GLU A 7 53.04 3.43 26.19
N ALA A 8 51.94 3.34 25.44
CA ALA A 8 51.50 4.40 24.54
C ALA A 8 50.09 4.86 24.95
N LYS A 9 50.00 6.15 25.26
CA LYS A 9 48.84 6.86 25.80
C LYS A 9 47.72 7.02 24.76
N SER A 10 46.50 6.97 25.27
CA SER A 10 45.23 7.37 24.66
C SER A 10 45.28 8.77 24.04
N SER A 11 44.66 8.92 22.86
CA SER A 11 44.09 10.19 22.40
C SER A 11 42.81 9.95 21.57
N VAL A 12 41.68 9.95 22.28
CA VAL A 12 40.41 10.65 21.98
C VAL A 12 40.08 10.92 20.50
N SER A 13 39.24 10.08 19.92
CA SER A 13 38.08 10.46 19.06
C SER A 13 37.34 9.19 18.60
N GLY A 14 36.78 8.45 19.56
CA GLY A 14 35.89 7.34 19.26
C GLY A 14 34.52 7.88 18.88
N VAL A 15 34.11 7.68 17.62
CA VAL A 15 32.70 7.71 17.23
C VAL A 15 32.00 6.66 18.07
N THR A 16 31.22 7.07 19.06
CA THR A 16 30.37 6.15 19.82
C THR A 16 29.26 5.67 18.90
N ASP A 17 29.38 4.44 18.42
CA ASP A 17 28.26 3.67 17.89
C ASP A 17 27.17 3.59 19.00
N PRO A 18 25.98 4.17 18.80
CA PRO A 18 24.92 4.17 19.80
C PRO A 18 24.37 2.76 20.14
N TYR A 19 24.85 1.70 19.47
CA TYR A 19 24.40 0.32 19.66
C TYR A 19 25.49 -0.65 20.13
N CYS A 20 26.72 -0.20 20.37
CA CYS A 20 27.73 -1.06 21.00
C CYS A 20 27.42 -1.25 22.49
N ARG A 21 26.97 -2.46 22.84
CA ARG A 21 26.90 -2.99 24.20
C ARG A 21 28.20 -2.70 24.95
N THR A 22 28.16 -1.79 25.91
CA THR A 22 29.19 -1.72 26.95
C THR A 22 28.69 -2.55 28.13
N GLU A 23 29.32 -3.70 28.35
CA GLU A 23 28.97 -4.68 29.39
C GLU A 23 29.17 -4.16 30.84
N HIS A 24 29.47 -2.88 31.04
CA HIS A 24 30.03 -2.36 32.29
C HIS A 24 29.22 -1.21 32.93
N CYS A 25 27.95 -1.04 32.58
CA CYS A 25 27.09 -0.06 33.25
C CYS A 25 26.14 -0.76 34.24
N GLU A 26 26.24 -0.44 35.54
CA GLU A 26 25.32 -0.94 36.59
C GLU A 26 23.98 -0.15 36.64
N LYS A 27 23.79 0.85 35.78
CA LYS A 27 22.54 1.64 35.74
C LYS A 27 21.50 1.00 34.81
N ILE A 28 20.27 0.87 35.31
CA ILE A 28 19.11 0.47 34.50
C ILE A 28 18.74 1.66 33.61
N HIS A 29 18.94 1.51 32.29
CA HIS A 29 18.48 2.50 31.31
C HIS A 29 17.06 2.15 30.83
N PRO A 30 16.23 3.11 30.42
CA PRO A 30 14.89 2.85 29.86
C PRO A 30 14.90 2.02 28.56
N TYR A 31 16.08 1.78 27.95
CA TYR A 31 16.29 0.86 26.82
C TYR A 31 16.79 -0.53 27.24
N ARG A 32 17.08 -0.70 28.54
CA ARG A 32 17.48 -1.96 29.17
C ARG A 32 16.19 -2.68 29.57
N CYS A 33 15.54 -3.28 28.59
CA CYS A 33 14.50 -4.27 28.86
C CYS A 33 15.19 -5.52 29.45
N ASP A 34 14.66 -6.08 30.53
CA ASP A 34 15.02 -7.40 31.08
C ASP A 34 14.60 -8.56 30.15
N LYS A 35 14.74 -8.38 28.82
CA LYS A 35 14.42 -9.35 27.77
C LYS A 35 15.60 -9.52 26.82
N GLU A 36 15.81 -10.73 26.32
CA GLU A 36 17.01 -11.11 25.54
C GLU A 36 17.18 -10.33 24.22
N VAL A 37 16.10 -9.80 23.63
CA VAL A 37 16.13 -8.95 22.43
C VAL A 37 15.34 -7.66 22.67
N GLY A 38 16.01 -6.49 22.70
CA GLY A 38 15.34 -5.20 22.88
C GLY A 38 14.47 -4.81 21.68
N VAL A 39 15.08 -4.69 20.50
CA VAL A 39 14.42 -4.40 19.22
C VAL A 39 14.72 -5.52 18.23
N LEU A 40 13.73 -5.88 17.42
CA LEU A 40 13.84 -6.90 16.38
C LEU A 40 13.26 -6.38 15.06
N GLY A 41 14.11 -6.11 14.08
CA GLY A 41 13.66 -5.90 12.71
C GLY A 41 13.28 -7.22 12.03
N ILE A 42 12.18 -7.23 11.27
CA ILE A 42 11.68 -8.40 10.56
C ILE A 42 11.29 -8.01 9.13
N ASP A 43 11.95 -8.63 8.16
CA ASP A 43 11.51 -8.60 6.77
C ASP A 43 10.40 -9.64 6.53
N VAL A 44 9.32 -9.20 5.88
CA VAL A 44 8.08 -9.99 5.74
C VAL A 44 7.84 -10.35 4.28
N SER A 45 7.84 -11.66 4.02
CA SER A 45 7.43 -12.23 2.74
C SER A 45 6.17 -13.07 2.88
N LYS A 46 5.66 -13.59 1.76
CA LYS A 46 4.48 -14.47 1.74
C LYS A 46 4.65 -15.68 2.67
N ASP A 47 5.79 -16.35 2.56
CA ASP A 47 6.01 -17.65 3.19
C ASP A 47 6.95 -17.55 4.40
N ASN A 48 7.76 -16.49 4.51
CA ASN A 48 8.82 -16.37 5.50
C ASN A 48 8.85 -15.02 6.23
N LEU A 49 9.30 -15.04 7.48
CA LEU A 49 9.73 -13.91 8.29
C LEU A 49 11.23 -14.04 8.55
N ILE A 50 12.01 -13.06 8.09
CA ILE A 50 13.46 -13.04 8.25
C ILE A 50 13.81 -11.98 9.29
N THR A 51 14.51 -12.42 10.33
CA THR A 51 14.82 -11.56 11.48
C THR A 51 16.23 -11.00 11.38
N SER A 52 16.41 -9.82 11.95
CA SER A 52 17.70 -9.15 12.20
C SER A 52 18.66 -9.93 13.11
N ARG A 53 18.22 -11.06 13.69
CA ARG A 53 19.07 -12.03 14.40
C ARG A 53 19.47 -13.25 13.56
N GLY A 54 19.17 -13.25 12.26
CA GLY A 54 19.56 -14.30 11.32
C GLY A 54 18.59 -15.47 11.25
N GLY A 55 17.52 -15.46 12.05
CA GLY A 55 16.50 -16.51 12.03
C GLY A 55 15.52 -16.34 10.87
N LYS A 56 15.18 -17.47 10.22
CA LYS A 56 14.14 -17.57 9.19
C LYS A 56 12.99 -18.41 9.73
N TYR A 57 11.80 -17.83 9.77
CA TYR A 57 10.59 -18.44 10.33
C TYR A 57 9.47 -18.46 9.29
N GLU A 58 8.50 -19.35 9.44
CA GLU A 58 7.33 -19.38 8.55
C GLU A 58 6.38 -18.21 8.86
N ASN A 59 5.74 -17.63 7.83
CA ASN A 59 4.75 -16.57 8.04
C ASN A 59 3.37 -17.15 8.45
N ASN A 60 3.35 -17.81 9.61
CA ASN A 60 2.20 -18.44 10.23
C ASN A 60 2.32 -18.44 11.77
N LEU A 61 1.30 -18.94 12.46
CA LEU A 61 1.25 -18.97 13.92
C LEU A 61 2.49 -19.64 14.55
N LYS A 62 2.94 -20.77 14.00
CA LYS A 62 4.11 -21.50 14.49
C LYS A 62 5.39 -20.69 14.39
N GLY A 63 5.57 -19.94 13.30
CA GLY A 63 6.70 -19.02 13.15
C GLY A 63 6.60 -17.83 14.10
N TYR A 64 5.40 -17.32 14.36
CA TYR A 64 5.21 -16.18 15.27
C TYR A 64 5.54 -16.57 16.72
N GLU A 65 5.08 -17.73 17.20
CA GLU A 65 5.40 -18.24 18.55
C GLU A 65 6.92 -18.40 18.73
N LYS A 66 7.62 -18.96 17.74
CA LYS A 66 9.10 -19.07 17.76
C LYS A 66 9.81 -17.72 17.84
N ILE A 67 9.24 -16.67 17.24
CA ILE A 67 9.79 -15.32 17.34
C ILE A 67 9.54 -14.73 18.73
N LEU A 68 8.42 -15.06 19.37
CA LEU A 68 8.13 -14.65 20.74
C LEU A 68 9.09 -15.28 21.77
N ASP A 69 9.62 -16.48 21.49
CA ASP A 69 10.64 -17.11 22.34
C ASP A 69 11.92 -16.26 22.48
N MET A 70 12.22 -15.41 21.47
CA MET A 70 13.31 -14.42 21.53
C MET A 70 13.02 -13.24 22.47
N LYS A 71 11.78 -13.17 22.99
CA LYS A 71 11.27 -12.15 23.91
C LYS A 71 11.51 -10.71 23.42
N PRO A 72 11.16 -10.34 22.17
CA PRO A 72 11.36 -8.97 21.70
C PRO A 72 10.57 -7.96 22.56
N CYS A 73 11.13 -6.79 22.88
CA CYS A 73 10.36 -5.67 23.44
C CYS A 73 9.66 -4.87 22.33
N THR A 74 10.35 -4.65 21.20
CA THR A 74 9.83 -3.95 20.02
C THR A 74 10.11 -4.76 18.76
N ILE A 75 9.14 -4.85 17.86
CA ILE A 75 9.30 -5.43 16.52
C ILE A 75 9.15 -4.32 15.48
N VAL A 76 10.05 -4.25 14.51
CA VAL A 76 9.98 -3.31 13.38
C VAL A 76 9.76 -4.07 12.07
N LEU A 77 8.70 -3.71 11.35
CA LEU A 77 8.27 -4.37 10.11
C LEU A 77 8.17 -3.35 8.96
N GLU A 78 8.34 -3.80 7.73
CA GLU A 78 7.81 -3.09 6.56
C GLU A 78 6.37 -3.56 6.28
N PRO A 79 5.40 -2.65 6.06
CA PRO A 79 4.07 -3.02 5.62
C PRO A 79 4.10 -3.48 4.15
N THR A 80 4.45 -4.74 3.93
CA THR A 80 4.51 -5.38 2.61
C THR A 80 3.18 -6.04 2.27
N GLY A 81 2.26 -5.26 1.71
CA GLY A 81 0.94 -5.74 1.27
C GLY A 81 0.18 -6.49 2.37
N VAL A 82 -0.57 -7.53 1.99
CA VAL A 82 -1.40 -8.32 2.92
C VAL A 82 -0.59 -9.20 3.89
N TYR A 83 0.68 -9.49 3.58
CA TYR A 83 1.49 -10.45 4.33
C TYR A 83 1.96 -9.91 5.68
N SER A 84 2.02 -8.59 5.82
CA SER A 84 2.41 -7.89 7.05
C SER A 84 1.28 -7.73 8.07
N ILE A 85 0.02 -7.91 7.67
CA ILE A 85 -1.16 -7.67 8.54
C ILE A 85 -1.18 -8.67 9.70
N LYS A 86 -1.21 -9.97 9.39
CA LYS A 86 -1.27 -11.05 10.38
C LYS A 86 -0.17 -10.97 11.44
N PRO A 87 1.13 -10.89 11.09
CA PRO A 87 2.17 -10.77 12.12
C PRO A 87 2.07 -9.46 12.90
N SER A 88 1.71 -8.33 12.26
CA SER A 88 1.56 -7.05 12.97
C SER A 88 0.49 -7.12 14.07
N GLN A 89 -0.68 -7.69 13.75
CA GLN A 89 -1.77 -7.89 14.72
C GLN A 89 -1.36 -8.86 15.83
N TYR A 90 -0.88 -10.04 15.44
CA TYR A 90 -0.56 -11.10 16.38
C TYR A 90 0.49 -10.65 17.43
N PHE A 91 1.57 -9.99 17.01
CA PHE A 91 2.58 -9.50 17.95
C PHE A 91 2.04 -8.37 18.84
N LYS A 92 1.20 -7.49 18.30
CA LYS A 92 0.56 -6.42 19.08
C LYS A 92 -0.37 -6.98 20.15
N GLU A 93 -1.18 -7.98 19.83
CA GLU A 93 -2.07 -8.68 20.77
C GLU A 93 -1.30 -9.39 21.90
N LYS A 94 -0.09 -9.87 21.61
CA LYS A 94 0.82 -10.46 22.59
C LYS A 94 1.59 -9.42 23.42
N GLY A 95 1.21 -8.14 23.31
CA GLY A 95 1.79 -7.04 24.10
C GLY A 95 3.15 -6.55 23.58
N ILE A 96 3.56 -6.95 22.38
CA ILE A 96 4.80 -6.44 21.77
C ILE A 96 4.52 -5.10 21.11
N ARG A 97 5.43 -4.13 21.29
CA ARG A 97 5.36 -2.87 20.57
C ARG A 97 5.72 -3.11 19.10
N VAL A 98 4.76 -2.97 18.20
CA VAL A 98 4.97 -3.17 16.76
C VAL A 98 5.12 -1.83 16.07
N LEU A 99 6.21 -1.63 15.34
CA LEU A 99 6.50 -0.43 14.55
C LEU A 99 6.52 -0.78 13.06
N GLN A 100 6.00 0.12 12.23
CA GLN A 100 5.98 0.01 10.78
C GLN A 100 6.76 1.14 10.13
N VAL A 101 7.67 0.77 9.22
CA VAL A 101 8.46 1.71 8.43
C VAL A 101 7.84 1.87 7.05
N SER A 102 7.62 3.11 6.59
CA SER A 102 7.08 3.33 5.26
C SER A 102 8.08 2.91 4.16
N PRO A 103 7.64 2.23 3.08
CA PRO A 103 8.52 1.84 1.96
C PRO A 103 9.28 3.03 1.32
N ASN A 104 8.68 4.23 1.36
CA ASN A 104 9.31 5.45 0.85
C ASN A 104 10.49 5.93 1.70
N VAL A 105 10.49 5.62 3.00
CA VAL A 105 11.61 5.94 3.90
C VAL A 105 12.71 4.91 3.71
N LEU A 106 12.35 3.63 3.62
CA LEU A 106 13.28 2.52 3.33
C LEU A 106 14.07 2.72 2.03
N SER A 107 13.38 3.15 0.96
CA SER A 107 14.01 3.41 -0.35
C SER A 107 14.91 4.66 -0.39
N ARG A 108 14.84 5.54 0.62
CA ARG A 108 15.71 6.73 0.72
C ARG A 108 16.95 6.48 1.57
N GLU A 109 16.92 5.45 2.40
CA GLU A 109 18.10 5.01 3.14
C GLU A 109 19.08 4.33 2.19
N LYS A 110 20.32 4.83 2.16
CA LYS A 110 21.38 4.23 1.35
C LYS A 110 21.69 2.85 1.91
N ASP A 111 21.76 1.86 1.04
CA ASP A 111 22.32 0.57 1.41
C ASP A 111 23.82 0.77 1.62
N PHE A 112 24.28 0.63 2.86
CA PHE A 112 25.69 0.81 3.22
C PHE A 112 26.58 -0.32 2.67
N ARG A 113 26.00 -1.40 2.13
CA ARG A 113 26.70 -2.59 1.63
C ARG A 113 26.22 -2.95 0.22
N GLU A 114 27.16 -3.35 -0.65
CA GLU A 114 26.90 -3.64 -2.07
C GLU A 114 25.98 -4.85 -2.33
N LYS A 115 25.80 -5.74 -1.34
CA LYS A 115 25.02 -6.98 -1.49
C LYS A 115 23.76 -6.94 -0.63
N LYS A 116 22.61 -6.81 -1.31
CA LYS A 116 21.28 -6.89 -0.69
C LYS A 116 20.97 -8.32 -0.25
N THR A 117 20.66 -8.52 1.03
CA THR A 117 20.16 -9.80 1.56
C THR A 117 18.97 -9.51 2.48
N ASP A 118 18.03 -10.44 2.56
CA ASP A 118 16.84 -10.31 3.41
C ASP A 118 17.20 -10.10 4.90
N PHE A 119 18.35 -10.64 5.34
CA PHE A 119 18.90 -10.38 6.67
C PHE A 119 19.29 -8.91 6.86
N TYR A 120 19.96 -8.31 5.87
CA TYR A 120 20.33 -6.88 5.93
C TYR A 120 19.12 -5.98 5.82
N ASP A 121 18.07 -6.39 5.08
CA ASP A 121 16.80 -5.67 5.05
C ASP A 121 16.13 -5.68 6.44
N ALA A 122 16.19 -6.81 7.16
CA ALA A 122 15.71 -6.91 8.54
C ALA A 122 16.56 -6.09 9.53
N GLU A 123 17.89 -6.11 9.42
CA GLU A 123 18.79 -5.28 10.24
C GLU A 123 18.56 -3.77 9.98
N LYS A 124 18.33 -3.39 8.73
CA LYS A 124 17.97 -2.02 8.34
C LYS A 124 16.67 -1.59 9.02
N LEU A 125 15.67 -2.47 9.07
CA LEU A 125 14.41 -2.20 9.79
C LEU A 125 14.64 -2.01 11.29
N GLU A 126 15.46 -2.84 11.94
CA GLU A 126 15.81 -2.67 13.36
C GLU A 126 16.39 -1.29 13.65
N ASN A 127 17.24 -0.79 12.76
CA ASN A 127 17.88 0.53 12.89
C ASN A 127 16.96 1.73 12.56
N MET A 128 15.72 1.49 12.13
CA MET A 128 14.77 2.53 11.71
C MET A 128 13.69 2.85 12.75
N VAL A 129 13.86 2.42 14.02
CA VAL A 129 12.91 2.67 15.12
C VAL A 129 12.47 4.14 15.19
N ASP A 130 13.40 5.09 15.12
CA ASP A 130 13.11 6.53 15.22
C ASP A 130 12.31 7.08 14.04
N LYS A 131 12.32 6.37 12.91
CA LYS A 131 11.62 6.73 11.67
C LYS A 131 10.34 5.93 11.48
N ALA A 132 10.11 4.92 12.32
CA ALA A 132 8.97 4.04 12.26
C ALA A 132 7.77 4.65 13.01
N LYS A 133 6.57 4.23 12.64
CA LYS A 133 5.33 4.59 13.34
C LYS A 133 4.77 3.37 14.02
N GLU A 134 4.19 3.55 15.20
CA GLU A 134 3.53 2.45 15.88
C GLU A 134 2.37 1.91 15.03
N TYR A 135 2.30 0.58 14.94
CA TYR A 135 1.17 -0.08 14.32
C TYR A 135 -0.03 0.05 15.25
N GLU A 136 -1.05 0.71 14.70
CA GLU A 136 -2.37 0.82 15.29
C GLU A 136 -3.34 0.05 14.41
N TYR A 137 -4.06 -0.87 15.04
CA TYR A 137 -5.16 -1.57 14.39
C TYR A 137 -6.19 -0.54 13.92
N ASN A 138 -6.54 -0.60 12.64
CA ASN A 138 -7.51 0.30 12.04
C ASN A 138 -8.38 -0.49 11.08
N VAL A 139 -9.62 -0.75 11.51
CA VAL A 139 -10.61 -1.54 10.76
C VAL A 139 -10.75 -1.03 9.32
N LEU A 140 -10.91 0.28 9.13
CA LEU A 140 -11.07 0.87 7.80
C LEU A 140 -9.84 0.64 6.90
N ARG A 141 -8.62 0.76 7.44
CA ARG A 141 -7.39 0.47 6.68
C ARG A 141 -7.34 -0.98 6.19
N GLU A 142 -7.77 -1.91 7.03
CA GLU A 142 -7.76 -3.34 6.69
C GLU A 142 -8.84 -3.70 5.68
N LEU A 143 -10.05 -3.17 5.85
CA LEU A 143 -11.14 -3.31 4.88
C LEU A 143 -10.74 -2.74 3.53
N VAL A 144 -10.09 -1.58 3.49
CA VAL A 144 -9.58 -1.00 2.25
C VAL A 144 -8.48 -1.86 1.65
N THR A 145 -7.60 -2.45 2.46
CA THR A 145 -6.57 -3.37 1.97
C THR A 145 -7.19 -4.62 1.34
N LEU A 146 -8.21 -5.20 1.97
CA LEU A 146 -8.99 -6.32 1.44
C LEU A 146 -9.71 -5.95 0.14
N TYR A 147 -10.36 -4.78 0.10
CA TYR A 147 -11.02 -4.27 -1.09
C TYR A 147 -10.07 -4.16 -2.28
N LEU A 148 -8.88 -3.58 -2.08
CA LEU A 148 -7.88 -3.43 -3.13
C LEU A 148 -7.35 -4.79 -3.60
N PHE A 149 -7.16 -5.74 -2.68
CA PHE A 149 -6.79 -7.12 -3.01
C PHE A 149 -7.85 -7.82 -3.87
N LEU A 150 -9.12 -7.78 -3.46
CA LEU A 150 -10.24 -8.37 -4.20
C LEU A 150 -10.45 -7.69 -5.56
N LYS A 151 -10.22 -6.38 -5.66
CA LYS A 151 -10.27 -5.66 -6.94
C LYS A 151 -9.17 -6.11 -7.91
N ASP A 152 -7.96 -6.33 -7.41
CA ASP A 152 -6.88 -6.88 -8.23
C ASP A 152 -7.19 -8.33 -8.66
N MET A 153 -7.88 -9.12 -7.83
CA MET A 153 -8.37 -10.46 -8.20
C MET A 153 -9.46 -10.42 -9.28
N GLU A 154 -10.47 -9.57 -9.11
CA GLU A 154 -11.57 -9.41 -10.08
C GLU A 154 -11.03 -9.10 -11.47
N VAL A 155 -10.07 -8.17 -11.58
CA VAL A 155 -9.45 -7.82 -12.87
C VAL A 155 -8.71 -9.01 -13.49
N LYS A 156 -7.96 -9.78 -12.69
CA LYS A 156 -7.23 -10.96 -13.17
C LYS A 156 -8.19 -12.06 -13.65
N GLN A 157 -9.23 -12.36 -12.87
CA GLN A 157 -10.24 -13.36 -13.22
C GLN A 157 -10.99 -12.96 -14.49
N LYS A 158 -11.43 -11.69 -14.58
CA LYS A 158 -12.09 -11.16 -15.78
C LYS A 158 -11.22 -11.28 -17.03
N ASN A 159 -9.94 -10.95 -16.93
CA ASN A 159 -9.02 -11.08 -18.06
C ASN A 159 -8.77 -12.54 -18.46
N ARG A 160 -8.69 -13.47 -17.49
CA ARG A 160 -8.58 -14.91 -17.77
C ARG A 160 -9.84 -15.45 -18.45
N LEU A 161 -11.01 -15.10 -17.93
CA LEU A 161 -12.30 -15.47 -18.52
C LEU A 161 -12.43 -14.98 -19.96
N LYS A 162 -12.07 -13.71 -20.23
CA LYS A 162 -12.03 -13.15 -21.58
C LYS A 162 -11.15 -13.94 -22.53
N ARG A 163 -9.95 -14.34 -22.06
CA ARG A 163 -9.01 -15.14 -22.87
C ARG A 163 -9.56 -16.54 -23.15
N ALA A 164 -10.21 -17.18 -22.18
CA ALA A 164 -10.84 -18.48 -22.37
C ALA A 164 -11.99 -18.39 -23.40
N LEU A 165 -12.87 -17.40 -23.26
CA LEU A 165 -13.95 -17.15 -24.23
C LEU A 165 -13.41 -16.90 -25.64
N PHE A 166 -12.34 -16.14 -25.78
CA PHE A 166 -11.72 -15.86 -27.09
C PHE A 166 -11.29 -17.13 -27.85
N LEU A 167 -10.99 -18.23 -27.16
CA LEU A 167 -10.61 -19.49 -27.81
C LEU A 167 -11.79 -20.18 -28.52
N VAL A 168 -13.03 -19.85 -28.13
CA VAL A 168 -14.25 -20.55 -28.57
C VAL A 168 -15.36 -19.62 -29.04
N SER A 169 -15.23 -18.29 -28.91
CA SER A 169 -16.25 -17.31 -29.29
C SER A 169 -15.63 -15.96 -29.68
N ASP A 170 -16.22 -15.29 -30.67
CA ASP A 170 -15.86 -13.91 -31.03
C ASP A 170 -16.32 -12.88 -29.97
N ASN A 171 -17.23 -13.27 -29.07
CA ASN A 171 -17.77 -12.39 -28.05
C ASN A 171 -17.07 -12.62 -26.70
N ASP A 172 -16.09 -11.78 -26.38
CA ASP A 172 -15.41 -11.78 -25.08
C ASP A 172 -16.02 -10.78 -24.06
N LYS A 173 -17.14 -10.13 -24.39
CA LYS A 173 -17.72 -9.07 -23.54
C LYS A 173 -18.47 -9.66 -22.36
N ILE A 174 -18.10 -9.25 -21.15
CA ILE A 174 -18.75 -9.69 -19.91
C ILE A 174 -19.64 -8.59 -19.37
N ASN A 175 -20.94 -8.88 -19.23
CA ASN A 175 -21.90 -8.13 -18.44
C ASN A 175 -22.41 -9.01 -17.29
N LYS A 176 -23.25 -8.47 -16.40
CA LYS A 176 -23.72 -9.17 -15.20
C LYS A 176 -24.52 -10.44 -15.55
N GLU A 177 -25.54 -10.31 -16.40
CA GLU A 177 -26.42 -11.42 -16.79
C GLU A 177 -25.66 -12.54 -17.50
N ARG A 178 -24.75 -12.19 -18.43
CA ARG A 178 -23.92 -13.18 -19.13
C ARG A 178 -22.96 -13.86 -18.17
N LEU A 179 -22.36 -13.13 -17.23
CA LEU A 179 -21.49 -13.73 -16.22
C LEU A 179 -22.23 -14.78 -15.38
N GLU A 180 -23.46 -14.48 -14.96
CA GLU A 180 -24.31 -15.42 -14.21
C GLU A 180 -24.61 -16.69 -15.01
N ARG A 181 -24.97 -16.57 -16.30
CA ARG A 181 -25.17 -17.73 -17.17
C ARG A 181 -23.90 -18.56 -17.38
N LEU A 182 -22.78 -17.91 -17.68
CA LEU A 182 -21.51 -18.61 -17.83
C LEU A 182 -21.10 -19.32 -16.53
N ALA A 183 -21.38 -18.72 -15.36
CA ALA A 183 -21.09 -19.30 -14.05
C ALA A 183 -21.99 -20.52 -13.74
N SER A 184 -23.23 -20.54 -14.22
CA SER A 184 -24.10 -21.72 -14.11
C SER A 184 -23.76 -22.82 -15.13
N GLY A 185 -22.93 -22.51 -16.14
CA GLY A 185 -22.61 -23.41 -17.24
C GLY A 185 -23.67 -23.42 -18.34
N ASP A 186 -24.53 -22.40 -18.38
CA ASP A 186 -25.47 -22.20 -19.48
C ASP A 186 -24.78 -21.48 -20.65
N PHE A 187 -24.53 -22.24 -21.72
CA PHE A 187 -23.94 -21.75 -22.96
C PHE A 187 -24.93 -21.70 -24.13
N ALA A 188 -26.23 -21.87 -23.89
CA ALA A 188 -27.23 -22.01 -24.97
C ALA A 188 -27.34 -20.75 -25.85
N GLN A 189 -27.02 -19.59 -25.29
CA GLN A 189 -27.04 -18.30 -26.00
C GLN A 189 -25.67 -17.91 -26.58
N GLU A 190 -24.66 -18.75 -26.43
CA GLU A 190 -23.31 -18.47 -26.90
C GLU A 190 -23.15 -18.95 -28.35
N VAL A 191 -22.64 -18.07 -29.21
CA VAL A 191 -22.18 -18.46 -30.54
C VAL A 191 -20.76 -19.00 -30.39
N LEU A 192 -20.61 -20.31 -30.58
CA LEU A 192 -19.39 -21.06 -30.28
C LEU A 192 -18.80 -21.76 -31.50
N TYR A 193 -17.49 -21.68 -31.65
CA TYR A 193 -16.74 -22.51 -32.58
C TYR A 193 -16.74 -23.98 -32.12
N GLN A 194 -17.02 -24.90 -33.03
CA GLN A 194 -17.04 -26.34 -32.77
C GLN A 194 -15.66 -26.94 -33.02
N LEU A 195 -14.76 -26.77 -32.05
CA LEU A 195 -13.39 -27.25 -32.09
C LEU A 195 -13.24 -28.45 -31.15
N GLU A 196 -12.24 -29.29 -31.37
CA GLU A 196 -12.00 -30.50 -30.55
C GLU A 196 -11.87 -30.17 -29.05
N TYR A 197 -11.27 -29.02 -28.74
CA TYR A 197 -11.06 -28.57 -27.37
C TYR A 197 -12.22 -27.73 -26.79
N THR A 198 -13.28 -27.44 -27.56
CA THR A 198 -14.38 -26.56 -27.10
C THR A 198 -14.98 -27.03 -25.78
N PRO A 199 -15.34 -28.32 -25.58
CA PRO A 199 -15.88 -28.78 -24.30
C PRO A 199 -14.95 -28.52 -23.10
N ILE A 200 -13.64 -28.67 -23.30
CA ILE A 200 -12.63 -28.44 -22.26
C ILE A 200 -12.59 -26.95 -21.89
N VAL A 201 -12.60 -26.07 -22.90
CA VAL A 201 -12.60 -24.62 -22.68
C VAL A 201 -13.88 -24.16 -22.00
N LEU A 202 -15.05 -24.73 -22.32
CA LEU A 202 -16.31 -24.36 -21.68
C LEU A 202 -16.34 -24.70 -20.19
N GLU A 203 -15.76 -25.83 -19.78
CA GLU A 203 -15.63 -26.15 -18.35
C GLU A 203 -14.72 -25.13 -17.62
N GLU A 204 -13.60 -24.74 -18.24
CA GLU A 204 -12.73 -23.69 -17.70
C GLU A 204 -13.42 -22.32 -17.64
N VAL A 205 -14.20 -21.96 -18.68
CA VAL A 205 -15.02 -20.73 -18.72
C VAL A 205 -15.99 -20.71 -17.54
N LYS A 206 -16.67 -21.83 -17.26
CA LYS A 206 -17.61 -21.95 -16.13
C LYS A 206 -16.90 -21.73 -14.79
N ILE A 207 -15.75 -22.37 -14.57
CA ILE A 207 -14.95 -22.22 -13.34
C ILE A 207 -14.51 -20.76 -13.16
N LEU A 208 -13.96 -20.14 -14.19
CA LEU A 208 -13.50 -18.76 -14.15
C LEU A 208 -14.65 -17.77 -13.96
N ALA A 209 -15.79 -18.00 -14.61
CA ALA A 209 -17.00 -17.19 -14.46
C ALA A 209 -17.55 -17.27 -13.03
N LYS A 210 -17.66 -18.47 -12.46
CA LYS A 210 -18.08 -18.66 -11.07
C LYS A 210 -17.15 -17.95 -10.08
N ALA A 211 -15.83 -18.11 -10.24
CA ALA A 211 -14.86 -17.45 -9.37
C ALA A 211 -14.92 -15.91 -9.47
N LEU A 212 -15.13 -15.37 -10.68
CA LEU A 212 -15.33 -13.93 -10.88
C LEU A 212 -16.61 -13.44 -10.22
N PHE A 213 -17.72 -14.17 -10.40
CA PHE A 213 -19.02 -13.83 -9.80
C PHE A 213 -18.94 -13.78 -8.27
N GLU A 214 -18.39 -14.82 -7.64
CA GLU A 214 -18.20 -14.87 -6.18
C GLU A 214 -17.30 -13.73 -5.67
N THR A 215 -16.29 -13.35 -6.44
CA THR A 215 -15.40 -12.23 -6.09
C THR A 215 -16.14 -10.88 -6.18
N GLN A 216 -17.08 -10.73 -7.13
CA GLN A 216 -17.92 -9.54 -7.25
C GLN A 216 -18.89 -9.38 -6.08
N GLU A 217 -19.48 -10.48 -5.60
CA GLU A 217 -20.36 -10.46 -4.42
C GLU A 217 -19.58 -10.09 -3.15
N LYS A 218 -18.43 -10.72 -2.91
CA LYS A 218 -17.53 -10.34 -1.79
C LYS A 218 -17.10 -8.87 -1.86
N LEU A 219 -16.84 -8.36 -3.07
CA LEU A 219 -16.53 -6.94 -3.26
C LEU A 219 -17.70 -6.02 -2.91
N LYS A 220 -18.95 -6.45 -3.09
CA LYS A 220 -20.13 -5.69 -2.68
C LYS A 220 -20.20 -5.59 -1.16
N GLU A 221 -20.07 -6.71 -0.46
CA GLU A 221 -20.05 -6.76 1.00
C GLU A 221 -18.94 -5.86 1.58
N VAL A 222 -17.70 -6.00 1.10
CA VAL A 222 -16.57 -5.19 1.60
C VAL A 222 -16.76 -3.71 1.31
N LYS A 223 -17.42 -3.32 0.21
CA LYS A 223 -17.76 -1.90 -0.04
C LYS A 223 -18.72 -1.38 1.02
N GLU A 224 -19.80 -2.10 1.30
CA GLU A 224 -20.78 -1.72 2.32
C GLU A 224 -20.12 -1.60 3.70
N MET A 225 -19.21 -2.53 4.03
CA MET A 225 -18.40 -2.43 5.25
C MET A 225 -17.53 -1.17 5.26
N ILE A 226 -16.82 -0.83 4.18
CA ILE A 226 -16.02 0.40 4.09
C ILE A 226 -16.91 1.64 4.26
N GLU A 227 -18.04 1.68 3.57
CA GLU A 227 -18.95 2.82 3.59
C GLU A 227 -19.55 3.06 4.97
N SER A 228 -19.85 2.00 5.73
CA SER A 228 -20.33 2.11 7.12
C SER A 228 -19.29 2.65 8.10
N GLN A 229 -17.99 2.56 7.79
CA GLN A 229 -16.93 3.14 8.61
C GLN A 229 -16.72 4.64 8.37
N VAL A 230 -17.38 5.24 7.36
CA VAL A 230 -17.24 6.66 7.05
C VAL A 230 -18.38 7.44 7.71
N PRO A 231 -18.09 8.40 8.61
CA PRO A 231 -19.12 9.25 9.20
C PRO A 231 -19.94 9.99 8.14
N GLU A 232 -21.26 10.09 8.34
CA GLU A 232 -22.19 10.75 7.40
C GLU A 232 -21.84 12.24 7.17
N ASP A 233 -21.29 12.89 8.19
CA ASP A 233 -20.90 14.29 8.20
C ASP A 233 -19.41 14.50 7.84
N HIS A 234 -18.71 13.44 7.42
CA HIS A 234 -17.29 13.54 7.12
C HIS A 234 -17.04 14.56 6.00
N VAL A 235 -16.14 15.52 6.25
CA VAL A 235 -15.91 16.69 5.39
C VAL A 235 -15.62 16.35 3.92
N LEU A 236 -15.01 15.19 3.64
CA LEU A 236 -14.76 14.73 2.26
C LEU A 236 -16.04 14.51 1.44
N LEU A 237 -17.16 14.16 2.08
CA LEU A 237 -18.44 13.94 1.43
C LEU A 237 -19.07 15.24 0.90
N THR A 238 -18.57 16.39 1.34
CA THR A 238 -18.98 17.70 0.80
C THR A 238 -18.43 17.97 -0.60
N ILE A 239 -17.41 17.21 -1.05
CA ILE A 239 -16.80 17.39 -2.37
C ILE A 239 -17.66 16.70 -3.43
N PRO A 240 -18.21 17.43 -4.42
CA PRO A 240 -19.01 16.81 -5.47
C PRO A 240 -18.22 15.74 -6.22
N GLY A 241 -18.80 14.54 -6.32
CA GLY A 241 -18.19 13.38 -6.94
C GLY A 241 -17.38 12.48 -6.00
N VAL A 242 -17.22 12.84 -4.72
CA VAL A 242 -16.59 11.98 -3.70
C VAL A 242 -17.68 11.37 -2.82
N GLY A 243 -18.06 10.12 -3.12
CA GLY A 243 -18.99 9.33 -2.29
C GLY A 243 -18.29 8.56 -1.17
N LYS A 244 -19.07 7.88 -0.32
CA LYS A 244 -18.57 7.13 0.86
C LYS A 244 -17.46 6.15 0.54
N LEU A 245 -17.60 5.32 -0.50
CA LEU A 245 -16.53 4.38 -0.87
C LEU A 245 -15.21 5.10 -1.21
N ALA A 246 -15.29 6.19 -1.98
CA ALA A 246 -14.11 6.97 -2.35
C ALA A 246 -13.48 7.64 -1.12
N ALA A 247 -14.29 8.24 -0.25
CA ALA A 247 -13.85 8.82 1.01
C ALA A 247 -13.20 7.76 1.91
N GLY A 248 -13.82 6.59 2.09
CA GLY A 248 -13.31 5.49 2.90
C GLY A 248 -11.98 4.96 2.39
N ILE A 249 -11.82 4.79 1.07
CA ILE A 249 -10.52 4.41 0.47
C ILE A 249 -9.46 5.48 0.74
N ILE A 250 -9.80 6.77 0.57
CA ILE A 250 -8.87 7.87 0.85
C ILE A 250 -8.45 7.84 2.32
N ILE A 251 -9.41 7.76 3.25
CA ILE A 251 -9.15 7.73 4.70
C ILE A 251 -8.30 6.51 5.08
N GLY A 252 -8.67 5.31 4.61
CA GLY A 252 -7.97 4.07 4.94
C GLY A 252 -6.52 4.04 4.44
N VAL A 253 -6.26 4.53 3.22
CA VAL A 253 -4.89 4.55 2.64
C VAL A 253 -4.03 5.69 3.19
N VAL A 254 -4.63 6.85 3.46
CA VAL A 254 -3.90 8.05 3.89
C VAL A 254 -3.66 8.04 5.39
N GLY A 255 -4.65 7.58 6.16
CA GLY A 255 -4.71 7.74 7.61
C GLY A 255 -4.82 9.23 7.95
N ASP A 256 -3.92 9.71 8.81
CA ASP A 256 -3.87 11.11 9.20
C ASP A 256 -3.36 12.02 8.07
N ILE A 257 -4.24 12.91 7.58
CA ILE A 257 -3.96 13.94 6.56
C ILE A 257 -2.95 14.99 7.01
N ARG A 258 -2.81 15.24 8.33
CA ARG A 258 -1.91 16.26 8.88
C ARG A 258 -0.43 15.96 8.64
N ARG A 259 -0.08 14.70 8.33
CA ARG A 259 1.27 14.33 7.88
C ARG A 259 1.70 14.99 6.57
N PHE A 260 0.76 15.59 5.83
CA PHE A 260 1.02 16.34 4.61
C PHE A 260 0.79 17.83 4.87
N PRO A 261 1.80 18.57 5.39
CA PRO A 261 1.64 19.99 5.71
C PRO A 261 1.47 20.88 4.46
N LYS A 262 1.78 20.35 3.27
CA LYS A 262 1.63 21.03 1.99
C LYS A 262 0.82 20.17 1.01
N PRO A 263 -0.03 20.78 0.16
CA PRO A 263 -0.81 20.05 -0.83
C PRO A 263 0.09 19.30 -1.83
N GLU A 264 1.26 19.84 -2.15
CA GLU A 264 2.24 19.19 -3.03
C GLU A 264 2.74 17.85 -2.47
N SER A 265 2.92 17.76 -1.15
CA SER A 265 3.34 16.53 -0.48
C SER A 265 2.28 15.44 -0.58
N PHE A 266 1.00 15.81 -0.45
CA PHE A 266 -0.11 14.88 -0.65
C PHE A 266 -0.24 14.45 -2.11
N VAL A 267 -0.14 15.39 -3.05
CA VAL A 267 -0.13 15.10 -4.50
C VAL A 267 0.99 14.12 -4.87
N ALA A 268 2.18 14.29 -4.31
CA ALA A 268 3.31 13.38 -4.51
C ALA A 268 3.05 12.00 -3.90
N TYR A 269 2.44 11.92 -2.71
CA TYR A 269 2.02 10.65 -2.11
C TYR A 269 1.00 9.92 -2.98
N CYS A 270 0.08 10.64 -3.61
CA CYS A 270 -0.86 10.10 -4.60
C CYS A 270 -0.20 9.74 -5.93
N GLY A 271 1.08 10.10 -6.16
CA GLY A 271 1.80 9.87 -7.41
C GLY A 271 1.25 10.67 -8.59
N LEU A 272 0.77 11.88 -8.33
CA LEU A 272 0.20 12.80 -9.33
C LEU A 272 1.10 14.03 -9.57
N ASP A 273 2.28 14.07 -8.95
CA ASP A 273 3.30 15.09 -9.17
C ASP A 273 4.03 14.87 -10.50
N PRO A 274 4.43 15.94 -11.20
CA PRO A 274 5.17 15.81 -12.46
C PRO A 274 6.62 15.38 -12.20
N VAL A 275 7.17 14.52 -13.06
CA VAL A 275 8.60 14.25 -13.12
C VAL A 275 9.26 15.40 -13.86
N VAL A 276 10.09 16.16 -13.14
CA VAL A 276 10.87 17.27 -13.69
C VAL A 276 12.34 16.84 -13.69
N GLU A 277 12.90 16.63 -14.88
CA GLU A 277 14.35 16.52 -15.04
C GLU A 277 14.91 17.90 -15.37
N ARG A 278 15.88 18.35 -14.57
CA ARG A 278 16.66 19.56 -14.85
C ARG A 278 18.06 19.13 -15.26
N SER A 279 18.43 19.37 -16.52
CA SER A 279 19.83 19.29 -16.97
C SER A 279 20.28 20.67 -17.44
N GLY A 280 21.23 21.27 -16.73
CA GLY A 280 21.81 22.58 -17.07
C GLY A 280 20.76 23.70 -17.21
N LYS A 281 20.34 24.00 -18.44
CA LYS A 281 19.41 25.08 -18.81
C LYS A 281 18.02 24.61 -19.28
N ALA A 282 17.77 23.31 -19.39
CA ALA A 282 16.50 22.77 -19.89
C ALA A 282 15.70 22.06 -18.78
N VAL A 283 14.40 22.34 -18.73
CA VAL A 283 13.43 21.68 -17.84
C VAL A 283 12.53 20.82 -18.71
N VAL A 284 12.70 19.49 -18.65
CA VAL A 284 11.86 18.55 -19.41
C VAL A 284 10.89 17.85 -18.47
N SER A 285 9.59 17.99 -18.74
CA SER A 285 8.52 17.28 -18.01
C SER A 285 8.21 15.96 -18.70
N LYS A 286 8.61 14.82 -18.10
CA LYS A 286 8.46 13.47 -18.69
C LYS A 286 7.12 12.77 -18.37
N GLY A 287 6.21 13.42 -17.64
CA GLY A 287 4.93 12.85 -17.22
C GLY A 287 4.74 12.93 -15.70
N ILE A 288 3.85 12.12 -15.11
CA ILE A 288 3.68 12.05 -13.65
C ILE A 288 4.59 11.01 -13.00
N SER A 289 4.96 11.23 -11.75
CA SER A 289 5.76 10.31 -10.96
C SER A 289 4.95 9.04 -10.71
N ARG A 290 5.50 7.89 -11.09
CA ARG A 290 4.90 6.58 -10.78
C ARG A 290 5.23 6.09 -9.37
N ARG A 291 5.94 6.91 -8.58
CA ARG A 291 6.50 6.58 -7.26
C ARG A 291 5.46 6.57 -6.13
N GLY A 292 4.41 7.39 -6.23
CA GLY A 292 3.33 7.42 -5.23
C GLY A 292 2.35 6.24 -5.30
N ASN A 293 1.38 6.23 -4.39
CA ASN A 293 0.40 5.17 -4.24
C ASN A 293 -0.45 4.97 -5.52
N LYS A 294 -0.26 3.81 -6.16
CA LYS A 294 -0.93 3.47 -7.44
C LYS A 294 -2.46 3.45 -7.33
N TYR A 295 -3.01 3.11 -6.17
CA TYR A 295 -4.46 3.02 -5.98
C TYR A 295 -5.08 4.40 -5.83
N LEU A 296 -4.47 5.31 -5.05
CA LEU A 296 -4.89 6.71 -4.98
C LEU A 296 -4.77 7.40 -6.35
N ARG A 297 -3.67 7.17 -7.07
CA ARG A 297 -3.51 7.71 -8.44
C ARG A 297 -4.68 7.32 -9.34
N SER A 298 -5.00 6.03 -9.39
CA SER A 298 -6.11 5.51 -10.19
C SER A 298 -7.45 6.06 -9.71
N LEU A 299 -7.70 6.08 -8.40
CA LEU A 299 -8.92 6.60 -7.80
C LEU A 299 -9.16 8.06 -8.21
N PHE A 300 -8.18 8.94 -7.99
CA PHE A 300 -8.30 10.35 -8.36
C PHE A 300 -8.50 10.55 -9.86
N TYR A 301 -7.85 9.73 -10.70
CA TYR A 301 -8.07 9.76 -12.15
C TYR A 301 -9.52 9.39 -12.51
N PHE A 302 -10.05 8.29 -11.97
CA PHE A 302 -11.43 7.87 -12.23
C PHE A 302 -12.46 8.89 -11.71
N LEU A 303 -12.27 9.41 -10.49
CA LEU A 303 -13.16 10.42 -9.92
C LEU A 303 -13.16 11.69 -10.77
N ALA A 304 -11.99 12.15 -11.21
CA ALA A 304 -11.88 13.29 -12.10
C ALA A 304 -12.56 13.04 -13.44
N GLN A 305 -12.39 11.86 -14.03
CA GLN A 305 -13.00 11.52 -15.31
C GLN A 305 -14.53 11.43 -15.23
N MET A 306 -15.07 10.78 -14.21
CA MET A 306 -16.51 10.54 -14.07
C MET A 306 -17.29 11.75 -13.56
N ASN A 307 -16.66 12.59 -12.73
CA ASN A 307 -17.34 13.67 -12.03
C ASN A 307 -16.90 15.07 -12.45
N CYS A 308 -16.11 15.20 -13.53
CA CYS A 308 -15.64 16.51 -14.00
C CYS A 308 -16.78 17.52 -14.18
N SER A 309 -17.90 17.10 -14.78
CA SER A 309 -19.06 17.97 -15.02
C SER A 309 -19.88 18.28 -13.77
N LYS A 310 -19.77 17.45 -12.73
CA LYS A 310 -20.53 17.56 -11.47
C LYS A 310 -19.79 18.37 -10.41
N ASN A 311 -18.48 18.56 -10.57
CA ASN A 311 -17.66 19.33 -9.63
C ASN A 311 -17.29 20.68 -10.25
N PRO A 312 -17.84 21.82 -9.76
CA PRO A 312 -17.64 23.12 -10.37
C PRO A 312 -16.17 23.53 -10.51
N THR A 313 -15.35 23.23 -9.49
CA THR A 313 -13.90 23.51 -9.53
C THR A 313 -13.18 22.71 -10.62
N LEU A 314 -13.59 21.45 -10.85
CA LEU A 314 -13.02 20.63 -11.91
C LEU A 314 -13.53 21.04 -13.29
N LEU A 315 -14.82 21.35 -13.42
CA LEU A 315 -15.42 21.83 -14.67
C LEU A 315 -14.73 23.11 -15.16
N ARG A 316 -14.56 24.11 -14.28
CA ARG A 316 -13.84 25.35 -14.60
C ARG A 316 -12.40 25.07 -15.05
N PHE A 317 -11.72 24.13 -14.39
CA PHE A 317 -10.37 23.72 -14.78
C PHE A 317 -10.37 23.03 -16.16
N TYR A 318 -11.32 22.15 -16.42
CA TYR A 318 -11.47 21.47 -17.70
C TYR A 318 -11.69 22.47 -18.83
N GLU A 319 -12.65 23.39 -18.69
CA GLU A 319 -12.97 24.39 -19.71
C GLU A 319 -11.78 25.29 -20.06
N SER A 320 -11.04 25.73 -19.04
CA SER A 320 -9.84 26.57 -19.25
C SER A 320 -8.65 25.82 -19.89
N HIS A 321 -8.62 24.49 -19.85
CA HIS A 321 -7.45 23.70 -20.29
C HIS A 321 -7.73 22.76 -21.47
N ARG A 322 -9.00 22.49 -21.81
CA ARG A 322 -9.38 21.52 -22.86
C ARG A 322 -8.84 21.84 -24.25
N ASN A 323 -8.50 23.10 -24.52
CA ASN A 323 -7.91 23.53 -25.79
C ASN A 323 -6.38 23.30 -25.85
N ARG A 324 -5.72 23.04 -24.72
CA ARG A 324 -4.26 22.85 -24.61
C ARG A 324 -3.88 21.43 -24.19
N LEU A 325 -4.75 20.76 -23.44
CA LEU A 325 -4.56 19.41 -22.91
C LEU A 325 -5.68 18.51 -23.40
N HIS A 326 -5.32 17.30 -23.82
CA HIS A 326 -6.29 16.33 -24.34
C HIS A 326 -6.12 14.94 -23.70
N GLY A 327 -7.20 14.16 -23.75
CA GLY A 327 -7.23 12.76 -23.31
C GLY A 327 -6.66 12.55 -21.90
N ARG A 328 -5.78 11.55 -21.76
CA ARG A 328 -5.19 11.16 -20.47
C ARG A 328 -4.44 12.31 -19.78
N LYS A 329 -3.82 13.23 -20.53
CA LYS A 329 -3.07 14.35 -19.94
C LYS A 329 -4.00 15.32 -19.21
N LEU A 330 -5.16 15.64 -19.81
CA LEU A 330 -6.15 16.53 -19.20
C LEU A 330 -6.74 15.91 -17.92
N TYR A 331 -7.18 14.65 -17.98
CA TYR A 331 -7.73 13.96 -16.80
C TYR A 331 -6.69 13.74 -15.70
N THR A 332 -5.41 13.58 -16.05
CA THR A 332 -4.33 13.54 -15.07
C THR A 332 -4.15 14.89 -14.37
N ALA A 333 -4.26 16.00 -15.11
CA ALA A 333 -4.21 17.35 -14.52
C ALA A 333 -5.43 17.61 -13.62
N LEU A 334 -6.63 17.17 -14.03
CA LEU A 334 -7.84 17.22 -13.20
C LEU A 334 -7.72 16.35 -11.95
N ALA A 335 -7.17 15.14 -12.06
CA ALA A 335 -6.91 14.27 -10.91
C ALA A 335 -5.99 14.95 -9.90
N ARG A 336 -4.93 15.60 -10.37
CA ARG A 336 -4.04 16.41 -9.53
C ARG A 336 -4.77 17.58 -8.87
N LYS A 337 -5.64 18.28 -9.61
CA LYS A 337 -6.47 19.36 -9.06
C LYS A 337 -7.42 18.82 -7.98
N LEU A 338 -8.08 17.70 -8.21
CA LEU A 338 -8.97 17.04 -7.26
C LEU A 338 -8.21 16.60 -5.99
N ALA A 339 -7.01 16.05 -6.12
CA ALA A 339 -6.18 15.69 -4.96
C ALA A 339 -5.83 16.92 -4.11
N LYS A 340 -5.57 18.09 -4.72
CA LYS A 340 -5.40 19.35 -3.98
C LYS A 340 -6.68 19.82 -3.29
N VAL A 341 -7.84 19.65 -3.92
CA VAL A 341 -9.14 19.96 -3.31
C VAL A 341 -9.39 19.07 -2.09
N VAL A 342 -9.23 17.75 -2.25
CA VAL A 342 -9.34 16.78 -1.14
C VAL A 342 -8.40 17.14 0.01
N TRP A 343 -7.13 17.44 -0.29
CA TRP A 343 -6.19 17.90 0.73
C TRP A 343 -6.68 19.16 1.44
N SER A 344 -7.13 20.18 0.71
CA SER A 344 -7.56 21.44 1.29
C SER A 344 -8.79 21.29 2.18
N VAL A 345 -9.79 20.53 1.74
CA VAL A 345 -11.03 20.28 2.49
C VAL A 345 -10.72 19.49 3.76
N TRP A 346 -9.93 18.44 3.64
CA TRP A 346 -9.66 17.52 4.76
C TRP A 346 -8.64 18.07 5.76
N TYR A 347 -7.55 18.67 5.29
CA TYR A 347 -6.51 19.23 6.15
C TYR A 347 -7.04 20.39 7.01
N ASN A 348 -7.88 21.25 6.42
CA ASN A 348 -8.48 22.38 7.13
C ASN A 348 -9.78 22.02 7.86
N ASN A 349 -10.30 20.80 7.64
CA ASN A 349 -11.60 20.36 8.11
C ASN A 349 -12.73 21.37 7.83
N LYS A 350 -12.77 21.89 6.58
CA LYS A 350 -13.78 22.84 6.11
C LYS A 350 -14.53 22.27 4.93
N PRO A 351 -15.87 22.40 4.88
CA PRO A 351 -16.66 21.97 3.73
C PRO A 351 -16.12 22.51 2.41
N TYR A 352 -16.33 21.75 1.34
CA TYR A 352 -15.99 22.17 -0.01
C TYR A 352 -16.75 23.43 -0.39
N GLU A 353 -15.99 24.47 -0.72
CA GLU A 353 -16.50 25.69 -1.31
C GLU A 353 -15.96 25.80 -2.75
N PRO A 354 -16.83 25.91 -3.77
CA PRO A 354 -16.42 26.12 -5.15
C PRO A 354 -15.54 27.38 -5.28
N LYS A 355 -14.43 27.28 -6.03
CA LYS A 355 -13.62 28.44 -6.40
C LYS A 355 -13.68 28.71 -7.91
#